data_AF-A0A8H6DEW6-F1
#
_entry.id   AF-A0A8H6DEW6-F1
#
_cell.length_a   1.000
_cell.length_b   1.000
_cell.length_c   1.000
_cell.angle_alpha   90.00
_cell.angle_beta   90.00
_cell.angle_gamma   90.00
#
_symmetry.space_group_name_H-M   'P 1'
#
loop_
_entity.id
_entity.type
_entity.pdbx_description
1 polymer ?
#
loop_
_entity_poly.entity_id
_entity_poly.type
_entity_poly.pdbx_seq_one_letter_code
_entity_poly.pdbx_strand_id
1 'polypeptide(L)'
;MPSAPGSPLQRIVSQYGHEAVYHSVLQLLSDKVYESTSIASQRFPDLFESSTTQTATRAQLGEDINRSDQATLHDIILTHQDDIQDSSNSEIRTTVYDASGNTVVNKVDISSLFPVYLPFPIEHLLMEQLQKILELACYQYGARKIPSIMQKLGWECPESVELSKWAELLGRQGNLERQRDGKPLAELLSSIAQIRHTAVHRLRTSSTGLERFLADAEELSVVLGDSIYTRAISQLRLDARSTFAELARNKEFIQLQLETAQKEITKQRAELDEKEQENLRQMQREDVKYRARASKKLEKALHVLGDLTIASKNENTGLNGMDSDEAVTASEGDSEFDHAEQFEDCSEAWFY
;
A
#
# COMPACT_ATOMS: atom_id res chain seq x y z
N MET A 1 35.80 -16.07 -14.01
CA MET A 1 35.09 -14.88 -13.50
C MET A 1 34.03 -14.50 -14.53
N PRO A 2 32.75 -14.89 -14.37
CA PRO A 2 31.70 -14.42 -15.24
C PRO A 2 31.28 -13.01 -14.80
N SER A 3 31.34 -12.06 -15.72
CA SER A 3 30.95 -10.66 -15.54
C SER A 3 29.48 -10.54 -15.14
N ALA A 4 29.18 -9.62 -14.21
CA ALA A 4 27.84 -9.30 -13.75
C ALA A 4 26.84 -9.09 -14.93
N PRO A 5 25.56 -9.46 -14.77
CA PRO A 5 24.56 -9.21 -15.80
C PRO A 5 24.43 -7.71 -16.01
N GLY A 6 24.80 -7.24 -17.20
CA GLY A 6 24.65 -5.84 -17.59
C GLY A 6 23.21 -5.36 -17.41
N SER A 7 23.05 -4.06 -17.16
CA SER A 7 21.73 -3.46 -16.95
C SER A 7 20.77 -3.80 -18.10
N PRO A 8 19.45 -3.81 -17.88
CA PRO A 8 18.46 -4.07 -18.94
C PRO A 8 18.68 -3.19 -20.18
N LEU A 9 19.10 -1.93 -19.96
CA LEU A 9 19.52 -1.00 -21.00
C LEU A 9 20.75 -1.49 -21.77
N GLN A 10 21.79 -1.98 -21.10
CA GLN A 10 22.97 -2.55 -21.76
C GLN A 10 22.62 -3.77 -22.62
N ARG A 11 21.68 -4.61 -22.19
CA ARG A 11 21.22 -5.76 -22.98
C ARG A 11 20.51 -5.31 -24.26
N ILE A 12 19.59 -4.35 -24.14
CA ILE A 12 18.85 -3.80 -25.30
C ILE A 12 19.81 -3.10 -26.27
N VAL A 13 20.73 -2.29 -25.77
CA VAL A 13 21.74 -1.60 -26.59
C VAL A 13 22.70 -2.59 -27.27
N SER A 14 23.09 -3.67 -26.59
CA SER A 14 23.91 -4.72 -27.19
C SER A 14 23.18 -5.52 -28.27
N GLN A 15 21.85 -5.64 -28.17
CA GLN A 15 21.04 -6.44 -29.07
C GLN A 15 20.60 -5.69 -30.34
N TYR A 16 20.31 -4.38 -30.21
CA TYR A 16 19.74 -3.58 -31.31
C TYR A 16 20.68 -2.45 -31.77
N GLY A 17 21.80 -2.24 -31.08
CA GLY A 17 22.74 -1.16 -31.37
C GLY A 17 22.29 0.19 -30.78
N HIS A 18 23.26 1.05 -30.49
CA HIS A 18 23.01 2.36 -29.88
C HIS A 18 22.03 3.22 -30.68
N GLU A 19 22.13 3.19 -32.01
CA GLU A 19 21.40 4.13 -32.85
C GLU A 19 19.92 3.79 -33.02
N ALA A 20 19.59 2.50 -33.11
CA ALA A 20 18.20 2.06 -33.15
C ALA A 20 17.49 2.32 -31.81
N VAL A 21 18.20 2.14 -30.69
CA VAL A 21 17.68 2.42 -29.35
C VAL A 21 17.48 3.92 -29.16
N TYR A 22 18.44 4.75 -29.57
CA TYR A 22 18.33 6.21 -29.49
C TYR A 22 17.12 6.73 -30.29
N HIS A 23 16.97 6.30 -31.54
CA HIS A 23 15.81 6.67 -32.36
C HIS A 23 14.48 6.22 -31.76
N SER A 24 14.42 5.00 -31.24
CA SER A 24 13.20 4.47 -30.61
C SER A 24 12.83 5.26 -29.35
N VAL A 25 13.80 5.60 -28.49
CA VAL A 25 13.55 6.40 -27.29
C VAL A 25 13.10 7.82 -27.64
N LEU A 26 13.74 8.46 -28.63
CA LEU A 26 13.32 9.77 -29.11
C LEU A 26 11.89 9.76 -29.66
N GLN A 27 11.52 8.71 -30.39
CA GLN A 27 10.18 8.58 -30.92
C GLN A 27 9.14 8.38 -29.81
N LEU A 28 9.46 7.59 -28.78
CA LEU A 28 8.57 7.43 -27.62
C LEU A 28 8.42 8.72 -26.79
N LEU A 29 9.48 9.53 -26.70
CA LEU A 29 9.42 10.85 -26.06
C LEU A 29 8.59 11.84 -26.90
N SER A 30 8.79 11.87 -28.22
CA SER A 30 7.99 12.69 -29.14
C SER A 30 6.51 12.32 -29.11
N ASP A 31 6.22 11.03 -29.02
CA ASP A 31 4.87 10.49 -28.95
C ASP A 31 4.27 10.64 -27.54
N LYS A 32 4.96 11.29 -26.60
CA LYS A 32 4.49 11.58 -25.22
C LYS A 32 4.06 10.32 -24.45
N VAL A 33 4.62 9.17 -24.82
CA VAL A 33 4.29 7.88 -24.21
C VAL A 33 4.58 7.88 -22.71
N TYR A 34 5.63 8.58 -22.28
CA TYR A 34 6.01 8.69 -20.87
C TYR A 34 5.26 9.80 -20.11
N GLU A 35 4.54 10.68 -20.82
CA GLU A 35 3.76 11.75 -20.21
C GLU A 35 2.36 11.27 -19.78
N SER A 36 1.84 10.20 -20.39
CA SER A 36 0.53 9.66 -20.04
C SER A 36 0.46 8.14 -20.22
N THR A 37 0.05 7.47 -19.14
CA THR A 37 -0.27 6.04 -19.14
C THR A 37 -1.37 5.69 -20.17
N SER A 38 -2.25 6.64 -20.53
CA SER A 38 -3.25 6.43 -21.58
C SER A 38 -2.61 6.28 -22.95
N ILE A 39 -1.65 7.14 -23.28
CA ILE A 39 -0.90 7.09 -24.54
C ILE A 39 -0.04 5.83 -24.57
N ALA A 40 0.60 5.48 -23.44
CA ALA A 40 1.32 4.22 -23.31
C ALA A 40 0.44 3.00 -23.51
N SER A 41 -0.77 2.98 -22.94
CA SER A 41 -1.72 1.85 -23.08
C SER A 41 -2.28 1.70 -24.48
N GLN A 42 -2.45 2.79 -25.23
CA GLN A 42 -2.83 2.73 -26.65
C GLN A 42 -1.69 2.23 -27.52
N ARG A 43 -0.44 2.56 -27.18
CA ARG A 43 0.76 2.17 -27.93
C ARG A 43 1.19 0.73 -27.60
N PHE A 44 0.96 0.27 -26.37
CA PHE A 44 1.40 -1.03 -25.85
C PHE A 44 0.27 -1.72 -25.04
N PRO A 45 -0.84 -2.11 -25.67
CA PRO A 45 -2.01 -2.67 -24.98
C PRO A 45 -1.71 -3.95 -24.19
N ASP A 46 -0.82 -4.80 -24.69
CA ASP A 46 -0.41 -6.06 -24.06
C ASP A 46 0.20 -5.89 -22.66
N LEU A 47 0.70 -4.69 -22.33
CA LEU A 47 1.22 -4.37 -20.99
C LEU A 47 0.10 -4.13 -19.95
N PHE A 48 -1.16 -3.99 -20.37
CA PHE A 48 -2.27 -3.51 -19.54
C PHE A 48 -3.51 -4.42 -19.49
N GLU A 49 -3.64 -5.46 -20.32
CA GLU A 49 -4.86 -6.27 -20.47
C GLU A 49 -5.30 -7.09 -19.24
N SER A 50 -4.45 -7.33 -18.25
CA SER A 50 -4.79 -8.15 -17.06
C SER A 50 -5.70 -7.48 -16.01
N SER A 51 -6.12 -6.22 -16.20
CA SER A 51 -6.75 -5.39 -15.16
C SER A 51 -8.29 -5.46 -15.06
N THR A 52 -9.00 -5.91 -16.08
CA THR A 52 -10.47 -5.66 -16.21
C THR A 52 -11.37 -6.40 -15.23
N THR A 53 -10.91 -7.51 -14.62
CA THR A 53 -11.75 -8.34 -13.73
C THR A 53 -11.68 -7.89 -12.26
N GLN A 54 -10.66 -7.12 -11.88
CA GLN A 54 -10.44 -6.66 -10.49
C GLN A 54 -11.08 -5.28 -10.19
N THR A 55 -11.43 -4.51 -11.21
CA THR A 55 -12.01 -3.16 -11.08
C THR A 55 -13.44 -3.19 -10.50
N ALA A 56 -14.22 -4.24 -10.77
CA ALA A 56 -15.62 -4.34 -10.34
C ALA A 56 -15.77 -4.60 -8.82
N THR A 57 -14.93 -5.44 -8.23
CA THR A 57 -14.96 -5.73 -6.79
C THR A 57 -14.42 -4.58 -5.94
N ARG A 58 -13.51 -3.77 -6.49
CA ARG A 58 -12.93 -2.59 -5.80
C ARG A 58 -13.83 -1.36 -5.85
N ALA A 59 -14.67 -1.21 -6.88
CA ALA A 59 -15.69 -0.18 -6.93
C ALA A 59 -16.68 -0.28 -5.75
N GLN A 60 -17.05 -1.51 -5.34
CA GLN A 60 -17.93 -1.75 -4.19
C GLN A 60 -17.29 -1.33 -2.85
N LEU A 61 -15.99 -1.59 -2.66
CA LEU A 61 -15.27 -1.19 -1.45
C LEU A 61 -15.13 0.34 -1.34
N GLY A 62 -14.98 1.03 -2.48
CA GLY A 62 -14.97 2.50 -2.53
C GLY A 62 -16.32 3.13 -2.16
N GLU A 63 -17.44 2.48 -2.49
CA GLU A 63 -18.78 2.95 -2.12
C GLU A 63 -19.05 2.84 -0.60
N ASP A 64 -18.56 1.79 0.06
CA ASP A 64 -18.75 1.59 1.49
C ASP A 64 -17.94 2.58 2.34
N ILE A 65 -16.72 2.91 1.93
CA ILE A 65 -15.90 3.97 2.56
C ILE A 65 -16.59 5.34 2.38
N ASN A 66 -17.13 5.61 1.19
CA ASN A 66 -17.83 6.87 0.92
C ASN A 66 -19.11 7.03 1.76
N ARG A 67 -19.85 5.95 2.04
CA ARG A 67 -21.01 5.99 2.95
C ARG A 67 -20.59 6.33 4.39
N SER A 68 -19.44 5.80 4.82
CA SER A 68 -18.85 6.14 6.13
C SER A 68 -18.44 7.60 6.19
N ASP A 69 -17.67 8.11 5.22
CA ASP A 69 -17.24 9.51 5.17
C ASP A 69 -18.43 10.48 5.14
N GLN A 70 -19.49 10.12 4.42
CA GLN A 70 -20.71 10.91 4.37
C GLN A 70 -21.48 10.91 5.70
N ALA A 71 -21.45 9.81 6.46
CA ALA A 71 -22.00 9.76 7.82
C ALA A 71 -21.18 10.63 8.77
N THR A 72 -19.84 10.59 8.70
CA THR A 72 -18.94 11.45 9.49
C THR A 72 -19.17 12.93 9.18
N LEU A 73 -19.36 13.28 7.90
CA LEU A 73 -19.67 14.65 7.48
C LEU A 73 -21.06 15.11 7.93
N HIS A 74 -22.06 14.22 8.01
CA HIS A 74 -23.38 14.54 8.55
C HIS A 74 -23.36 14.74 10.07
N ASP A 75 -22.56 13.96 10.80
CA ASP A 75 -22.45 14.05 12.26
C ASP A 75 -21.79 15.38 12.69
N ILE A 76 -20.78 15.83 11.94
CA ILE A 76 -20.12 17.14 12.14
C ILE A 76 -21.08 18.34 11.95
N ILE A 77 -22.15 18.19 11.17
CA ILE A 77 -23.16 19.24 10.98
C ILE A 77 -24.06 19.40 12.22
N LEU A 78 -24.21 18.36 13.03
CA LEU A 78 -25.00 18.40 14.28
C LEU A 78 -24.19 18.86 15.50
N THR A 79 -22.86 18.75 15.44
CA THR A 79 -21.96 19.16 16.52
C THR A 79 -21.05 20.31 16.08
N HIS A 80 -21.49 21.56 16.24
CA HIS A 80 -20.57 22.67 16.38
C HIS A 80 -20.21 22.85 17.86
N GLN A 81 -18.97 22.53 18.22
CA GLN A 81 -17.97 23.41 18.84
C GLN A 81 -16.86 22.53 19.46
N ASP A 82 -15.61 22.81 19.11
CA ASP A 82 -14.35 22.36 19.74
C ASP A 82 -14.13 20.84 19.89
N ASP A 83 -13.41 20.25 18.94
CA ASP A 83 -12.11 19.60 19.17
C ASP A 83 -11.69 18.79 17.95
N ILE A 84 -10.49 19.06 17.44
CA ILE A 84 -9.84 18.25 16.41
C ILE A 84 -9.25 17.04 17.13
N GLN A 85 -9.80 15.85 16.90
CA GLN A 85 -9.09 14.62 17.22
C GLN A 85 -9.11 13.62 16.07
N ASP A 86 -7.91 13.43 15.55
CA ASP A 86 -7.39 12.36 14.72
C ASP A 86 -7.94 10.99 15.15
N SER A 87 -8.61 10.28 14.24
CA SER A 87 -8.93 8.88 14.46
C SER A 87 -9.25 8.13 13.16
N SER A 88 -8.31 7.25 12.83
CA SER A 88 -8.53 5.81 12.58
C SER A 88 -7.82 5.33 11.31
N ASN A 89 -6.53 5.01 11.44
CA ASN A 89 -5.92 3.97 10.62
C ASN A 89 -5.77 2.70 11.47
N SER A 90 -6.44 1.64 11.06
CA SER A 90 -6.26 0.30 11.61
C SER A 90 -4.92 -0.25 11.11
N GLU A 91 -3.89 -0.23 11.96
CA GLU A 91 -2.56 -0.74 11.64
C GLU A 91 -2.49 -2.26 11.88
N ILE A 92 -2.08 -3.03 10.86
CA ILE A 92 -1.65 -4.43 11.06
C ILE A 92 -0.12 -4.50 10.98
N ARG A 93 0.49 -4.94 12.09
CA ARG A 93 1.93 -5.22 12.20
C ARG A 93 2.25 -6.57 11.58
N THR A 94 3.16 -6.61 10.62
CA THR A 94 3.85 -7.86 10.24
C THR A 94 5.31 -7.74 10.67
N THR A 95 5.70 -8.53 11.66
CA THR A 95 7.07 -8.62 12.15
C THR A 95 7.85 -9.61 11.29
N VAL A 96 8.96 -9.16 10.70
CA VAL A 96 9.98 -10.05 10.14
C VAL A 96 11.31 -9.67 10.77
N TYR A 97 12.00 -10.65 11.34
CA TYR A 97 13.28 -10.50 12.03
C TYR A 97 14.42 -10.58 11.00
N ASP A 98 15.43 -9.70 11.12
CA ASP A 98 16.71 -9.88 10.42
C ASP A 98 17.67 -10.76 11.24
N ALA A 99 18.73 -11.25 10.59
CA ALA A 99 19.74 -12.11 11.20
C ALA A 99 20.65 -11.40 12.22
N SER A 100 20.32 -10.18 12.63
CA SER A 100 21.07 -9.38 13.61
C SER A 100 20.18 -8.78 14.70
N GLY A 101 18.91 -9.17 14.77
CA GLY A 101 17.97 -8.75 15.82
C GLY A 101 17.55 -7.28 15.75
N ASN A 102 17.82 -6.56 14.66
CA ASN A 102 17.44 -5.16 14.52
C ASN A 102 16.11 -5.01 13.77
N THR A 103 15.20 -4.22 14.34
CA THR A 103 13.89 -3.91 13.74
C THR A 103 14.04 -2.92 12.59
N VAL A 104 14.12 -3.40 11.36
CA VAL A 104 13.96 -2.55 10.17
C VAL A 104 12.47 -2.46 9.83
N VAL A 105 11.83 -1.38 10.29
CA VAL A 105 10.43 -1.05 10.00
C VAL A 105 10.34 -0.47 8.60
N ASN A 106 10.17 -1.31 7.58
CA ASN A 106 9.74 -0.83 6.26
C ASN A 106 8.21 -0.80 6.20
N LYS A 107 7.66 0.32 6.69
CA LYS A 107 6.22 0.64 6.73
C LYS A 107 5.77 1.10 5.36
N VAL A 108 5.08 0.25 4.59
CA VAL A 108 4.23 0.70 3.48
C VAL A 108 2.88 0.01 3.64
N ASP A 109 1.87 0.80 4.00
CA ASP A 109 0.48 0.37 4.08
C ASP A 109 -0.12 0.35 2.66
N ILE A 110 -0.20 -0.84 2.08
CA ILE A 110 -0.59 -1.06 0.67
C ILE A 110 -2.11 -1.03 0.52
N SER A 111 -2.85 -1.26 1.61
CA SER A 111 -4.30 -1.11 1.65
C SER A 111 -4.72 0.37 1.49
N SER A 112 -3.80 1.32 1.71
CA SER A 112 -4.07 2.77 1.71
C SER A 112 -4.08 3.45 0.34
N LEU A 113 -3.86 2.72 -0.77
CA LEU A 113 -3.90 3.34 -2.10
C LEU A 113 -5.31 3.79 -2.50
N PHE A 114 -6.36 3.26 -1.88
CA PHE A 114 -7.73 3.71 -2.12
C PHE A 114 -8.34 4.24 -0.82
N PRO A 115 -9.17 5.29 -0.86
CA PRO A 115 -9.70 5.94 -2.06
C PRO A 115 -8.68 6.86 -2.81
N VAL A 116 -9.04 7.25 -4.04
CA VAL A 116 -8.22 8.17 -4.85
C VAL A 116 -8.51 9.60 -4.41
N TYR A 117 -7.45 10.37 -4.18
CA TYR A 117 -7.51 11.76 -3.79
C TYR A 117 -6.67 12.61 -4.74
N LEU A 118 -7.05 13.87 -4.91
CA LEU A 118 -6.15 14.87 -5.49
C LEU A 118 -5.07 15.27 -4.49
N PRO A 119 -3.92 15.76 -4.98
CA PRO A 119 -3.02 16.54 -4.15
C PRO A 119 -3.78 17.68 -3.47
N PHE A 120 -3.60 17.81 -2.15
CA PHE A 120 -4.36 18.75 -1.33
C PHE A 120 -4.43 20.20 -1.87
N PRO A 121 -3.33 20.80 -2.36
CA PRO A 121 -3.39 22.15 -2.91
C PRO A 121 -4.35 22.28 -4.09
N ILE A 122 -4.41 21.25 -4.95
CA ILE A 122 -5.27 21.23 -6.14
C ILE A 122 -6.72 20.98 -5.73
N GLU A 123 -6.96 20.09 -4.78
CA GLU A 123 -8.30 19.87 -4.21
C GLU A 123 -8.87 21.13 -3.58
N HIS A 124 -8.09 21.80 -2.74
CA HIS A 124 -8.54 23.02 -2.09
C HIS A 124 -8.84 24.11 -3.10
N LEU A 125 -7.95 24.28 -4.09
CA LEU A 125 -8.17 25.22 -5.19
C LEU A 125 -9.44 24.89 -5.98
N LEU A 126 -9.66 23.61 -6.31
CA LEU A 126 -10.87 23.15 -7.01
C LEU A 126 -12.13 23.54 -6.22
N MET A 127 -12.16 23.25 -4.92
CA MET A 127 -13.30 23.53 -4.06
C MET A 127 -13.54 25.04 -3.88
N GLU A 128 -12.47 25.83 -3.73
CA GLU A 128 -12.56 27.29 -3.64
C GLU A 128 -13.12 27.90 -4.94
N GLN A 129 -12.63 27.45 -6.10
CA GLN A 129 -13.12 27.93 -7.41
C GLN A 129 -14.56 27.50 -7.65
N LEU A 130 -14.92 26.26 -7.30
CA LEU A 130 -16.29 25.77 -7.41
C LEU A 130 -17.26 26.60 -6.57
N GLN A 131 -16.88 26.92 -5.32
CA GLN A 131 -17.68 27.79 -4.46
C GLN A 131 -17.88 29.17 -5.10
N LYS A 132 -16.81 29.83 -5.55
CA LYS A 132 -16.87 31.17 -6.16
C LYS A 132 -17.76 31.20 -7.40
N ILE A 133 -17.61 30.21 -8.30
CA ILE A 133 -18.42 30.11 -9.51
C ILE A 133 -19.90 29.98 -9.16
N LEU A 134 -20.23 29.15 -8.17
CA LEU A 134 -21.62 28.95 -7.75
C LEU A 134 -22.21 30.19 -7.06
N GLU A 135 -21.46 30.88 -6.20
CA GLU A 135 -21.92 32.12 -5.55
C GLU A 135 -22.21 33.20 -6.59
N LEU A 136 -21.34 33.32 -7.59
CA LEU A 136 -21.53 34.21 -8.72
C LEU A 136 -22.75 33.83 -9.57
N ALA A 137 -22.94 32.54 -9.88
CA ALA A 137 -24.10 32.05 -10.62
C ALA A 137 -25.41 32.34 -9.88
N CYS A 138 -25.45 32.07 -8.57
CA CYS A 138 -26.59 32.35 -7.71
C CYS A 138 -26.90 33.85 -7.63
N TYR A 139 -25.88 34.70 -7.50
CA TYR A 139 -26.05 36.15 -7.53
C TYR A 139 -26.66 36.64 -8.84
N GLN A 140 -26.15 36.20 -9.99
CA GLN A 140 -26.70 36.60 -11.29
C GLN A 140 -28.13 36.09 -11.51
N TYR A 141 -28.46 34.90 -11.03
CA TYR A 141 -29.84 34.43 -10.99
C TYR A 141 -30.70 35.36 -10.12
N GLY A 142 -30.25 35.66 -8.90
CA GLY A 142 -30.98 36.50 -7.97
C GLY A 142 -31.26 37.89 -8.51
N ALA A 143 -30.25 38.52 -9.13
CA ALA A 143 -30.38 39.84 -9.73
C ALA A 143 -31.42 39.87 -10.86
N ARG A 144 -31.55 38.77 -11.61
CA ARG A 144 -32.51 38.63 -12.71
C ARG A 144 -33.92 38.25 -12.24
N LYS A 145 -34.04 37.35 -11.27
CA LYS A 145 -35.31 36.68 -10.92
C LYS A 145 -35.96 37.18 -9.63
N ILE A 146 -35.17 37.66 -8.67
CA ILE A 146 -35.64 38.12 -7.35
C ILE A 146 -34.94 39.41 -6.89
N PRO A 147 -34.89 40.48 -7.72
CA PRO A 147 -34.16 41.71 -7.39
C PRO A 147 -34.69 42.41 -6.13
N SER A 148 -35.99 42.33 -5.85
CA SER A 148 -36.59 42.93 -4.65
C SER A 148 -36.08 42.29 -3.35
N ILE A 149 -35.85 40.98 -3.35
CA ILE A 149 -35.27 40.26 -2.20
C ILE A 149 -33.80 40.65 -2.04
N MET A 150 -33.05 40.70 -3.15
CA MET A 150 -31.64 41.09 -3.12
C MET A 150 -31.44 42.49 -2.53
N GLN A 151 -32.27 43.46 -2.94
CA GLN A 151 -32.22 44.82 -2.39
C GLN A 151 -32.59 44.85 -0.90
N LYS A 152 -33.64 44.14 -0.50
CA LYS A 152 -34.09 44.10 0.91
C LYS A 152 -33.03 43.49 1.84
N LEU A 153 -32.27 42.51 1.36
CA LEU A 153 -31.23 41.82 2.12
C LEU A 153 -29.85 42.47 1.99
N GLY A 154 -29.71 43.54 1.19
CA GLY A 154 -28.44 44.24 0.99
C GLY A 154 -27.40 43.39 0.23
N TRP A 155 -27.85 42.49 -0.64
CA TRP A 155 -26.97 41.60 -1.39
C TRP A 155 -26.50 42.29 -2.67
N GLU A 156 -25.49 43.15 -2.53
CA GLU A 156 -25.02 44.02 -3.63
C GLU A 156 -23.97 43.35 -4.52
N CYS A 157 -23.22 42.38 -4.01
CA CYS A 157 -22.20 41.63 -4.77
C CYS A 157 -22.29 40.11 -4.49
N PRO A 158 -21.67 39.27 -5.34
CA PRO A 158 -21.61 37.82 -5.14
C PRO A 158 -21.08 37.42 -3.76
N GLU A 159 -20.07 38.13 -3.27
CA GLU A 159 -19.40 37.89 -1.99
C GLU A 159 -20.29 38.25 -0.78
N SER A 160 -21.40 38.95 -0.98
CA SER A 160 -22.34 39.31 0.09
C SER A 160 -23.12 38.11 0.62
N VAL A 161 -23.11 36.98 -0.08
CA VAL A 161 -24.01 35.84 0.17
C VAL A 161 -23.32 34.51 -0.02
N GLU A 162 -23.29 33.75 1.06
CA GLU A 162 -22.73 32.41 1.10
C GLU A 162 -23.68 31.37 0.46
N LEU A 163 -23.13 30.29 -0.11
CA LEU A 163 -23.92 29.21 -0.71
C LEU A 163 -24.99 28.62 0.20
N SER A 164 -24.74 28.50 1.51
CA SER A 164 -25.74 27.96 2.44
C SER A 164 -26.99 28.86 2.55
N LYS A 165 -26.82 30.19 2.45
CA LYS A 165 -27.95 31.14 2.42
C LYS A 165 -28.69 31.09 1.10
N TRP A 166 -27.97 30.90 -0.02
CA TRP A 166 -28.58 30.64 -1.32
C TRP A 166 -29.41 29.35 -1.31
N ALA A 167 -28.86 28.26 -0.74
CA ALA A 167 -29.56 27.00 -0.60
C ALA A 167 -30.87 27.15 0.18
N GLU A 168 -30.85 27.88 1.29
CA GLU A 168 -32.05 28.17 2.08
C GLU A 168 -33.08 29.00 1.29
N LEU A 169 -32.64 30.08 0.62
CA LEU A 169 -33.51 30.95 -0.15
C LEU A 169 -34.19 30.20 -1.32
N LEU A 170 -33.40 29.44 -2.07
CA LEU A 170 -33.87 28.63 -3.20
C LEU A 170 -34.84 27.52 -2.74
N GLY A 171 -34.56 26.91 -1.58
CA GLY A 171 -35.46 25.91 -0.98
C GLY A 171 -36.81 26.47 -0.59
N ARG A 172 -36.86 27.73 -0.11
CA ARG A 172 -38.11 28.42 0.28
C ARG A 172 -38.92 28.92 -0.92
N GLN A 173 -38.27 29.32 -2.01
CA GLN A 173 -38.94 29.92 -3.16
C GLN A 173 -39.61 28.89 -4.08
N GLY A 174 -39.20 27.61 -4.04
CA GLY A 174 -39.96 26.46 -4.57
C GLY A 174 -40.27 26.47 -6.08
N ASN A 175 -39.80 27.48 -6.81
CA ASN A 175 -40.18 27.81 -8.18
C ASN A 175 -39.02 27.62 -9.18
N LEU A 176 -38.05 26.78 -8.83
CA LEU A 176 -37.00 26.35 -9.74
C LEU A 176 -37.57 25.35 -10.74
N GLU A 177 -37.59 25.72 -12.03
CA GLU A 177 -37.99 24.83 -13.11
C GLU A 177 -36.94 23.72 -13.28
N ARG A 178 -37.24 22.52 -12.79
CA ARG A 178 -36.36 21.35 -12.91
C ARG A 178 -36.98 20.27 -13.80
N GLN A 179 -36.13 19.58 -14.56
CA GLN A 179 -36.48 18.30 -15.18
C GLN A 179 -36.80 17.24 -14.10
N ARG A 180 -37.79 16.39 -14.35
CA ARG A 180 -38.33 15.41 -13.38
C ARG A 180 -37.38 14.27 -13.01
N ASP A 181 -36.27 14.11 -13.72
CA ASP A 181 -35.41 12.93 -13.64
C ASP A 181 -34.16 13.14 -12.75
N GLY A 182 -34.04 14.29 -12.09
CA GLY A 182 -32.93 14.62 -11.18
C GLY A 182 -33.20 14.31 -9.71
N LYS A 183 -32.16 14.39 -8.88
CA LYS A 183 -32.28 14.20 -7.42
C LYS A 183 -33.24 15.21 -6.76
N PRO A 184 -33.82 14.92 -5.59
CA PRO A 184 -34.67 15.87 -4.88
C PRO A 184 -34.00 17.23 -4.69
N LEU A 185 -34.77 18.32 -4.84
CA LEU A 185 -34.22 19.69 -4.71
C LEU A 185 -33.57 19.91 -3.34
N ALA A 186 -34.17 19.38 -2.27
CA ALA A 186 -33.61 19.44 -0.93
C ALA A 186 -32.21 18.79 -0.85
N GLU A 187 -32.02 17.64 -1.48
CA GLU A 187 -30.72 16.95 -1.51
C GLU A 187 -29.69 17.71 -2.36
N LEU A 188 -30.11 18.30 -3.48
CA LEU A 188 -29.23 19.19 -4.25
C LEU A 188 -28.76 20.35 -3.38
N LEU A 189 -29.69 21.10 -2.80
CA LEU A 189 -29.37 22.31 -2.04
C LEU A 189 -28.55 21.97 -0.77
N SER A 190 -28.79 20.83 -0.15
CA SER A 190 -27.94 20.31 0.93
C SER A 190 -26.51 20.06 0.46
N SER A 191 -26.33 19.44 -0.71
CA SER A 191 -25.00 19.22 -1.29
C SER A 191 -24.29 20.54 -1.61
N ILE A 192 -25.02 21.54 -2.12
CA ILE A 192 -24.47 22.88 -2.38
C ILE A 192 -24.02 23.58 -1.09
N ALA A 193 -24.76 23.44 0.01
CA ALA A 193 -24.31 23.91 1.32
C ALA A 193 -23.04 23.15 1.79
N GLN A 194 -22.96 21.85 1.52
CA GLN A 194 -21.78 21.02 1.81
C GLN A 194 -20.53 21.47 1.03
N ILE A 195 -20.68 21.96 -0.20
CA ILE A 195 -19.55 22.48 -1.01
C ILE A 195 -18.86 23.63 -0.28
N ARG A 196 -19.63 24.60 0.23
CA ARG A 196 -19.08 25.69 1.04
C ARG A 196 -18.40 25.18 2.30
N HIS A 197 -19.06 24.30 3.05
CA HIS A 197 -18.48 23.74 4.27
C HIS A 197 -17.14 23.06 3.99
N THR A 198 -17.07 22.24 2.95
CA THR A 198 -15.85 21.55 2.50
C THR A 198 -14.75 22.54 2.10
N ALA A 199 -15.09 23.57 1.32
CA ALA A 199 -14.13 24.57 0.86
C ALA A 199 -13.56 25.42 2.02
N VAL A 200 -14.43 25.90 2.90
CA VAL A 200 -14.07 26.79 4.02
C VAL A 200 -13.28 26.04 5.10
N HIS A 201 -13.72 24.83 5.45
CA HIS A 201 -13.05 24.02 6.47
C HIS A 201 -11.94 23.11 5.91
N ARG A 202 -11.68 23.21 4.60
CA ARG A 202 -10.60 22.49 3.90
C ARG A 202 -10.64 20.98 4.11
N LEU A 203 -11.85 20.43 4.11
CA LEU A 203 -12.06 19.01 4.40
C LEU A 203 -11.55 18.16 3.24
N ARG A 204 -10.77 17.13 3.58
CA ARG A 204 -10.28 16.16 2.60
C ARG A 204 -11.47 15.43 1.98
N THR A 205 -11.51 15.40 0.65
CA THR A 205 -12.60 14.80 -0.10
C THR A 205 -12.06 13.83 -1.16
N SER A 206 -12.60 12.61 -1.19
CA SER A 206 -12.22 11.62 -2.21
C SER A 206 -12.64 12.08 -3.62
N SER A 207 -12.00 11.54 -4.65
CA SER A 207 -12.38 11.76 -6.06
C SER A 207 -13.87 11.50 -6.32
N THR A 208 -14.45 10.47 -5.70
CA THR A 208 -15.91 10.19 -5.76
C THR A 208 -16.72 11.32 -5.13
N GLY A 209 -16.31 11.83 -3.97
CA GLY A 209 -16.97 12.96 -3.31
C GLY A 209 -16.86 14.27 -4.09
N LEU A 210 -15.70 14.53 -4.70
CA LEU A 210 -15.46 15.70 -5.55
C LEU A 210 -16.29 15.63 -6.84
N GLU A 211 -16.33 14.47 -7.48
CA GLU A 211 -17.20 14.19 -8.63
C GLU A 211 -18.68 14.39 -8.27
N ARG A 212 -19.06 13.92 -7.08
CA ARG A 212 -20.21 14.35 -6.25
C ARG A 212 -20.56 15.82 -6.46
N PHE A 213 -19.72 16.65 -5.85
CA PHE A 213 -19.92 18.09 -5.79
C PHE A 213 -19.93 18.77 -7.16
N LEU A 214 -19.09 18.32 -8.10
CA LEU A 214 -19.05 18.87 -9.45
C LEU A 214 -20.33 18.57 -10.23
N ALA A 215 -20.86 17.34 -10.14
CA ALA A 215 -22.13 16.96 -10.75
C ALA A 215 -23.30 17.81 -10.21
N ASP A 216 -23.30 18.00 -8.90
CA ASP A 216 -24.34 18.73 -8.18
C ASP A 216 -24.29 20.23 -8.52
N ALA A 217 -23.09 20.80 -8.56
CA ALA A 217 -22.86 22.17 -8.98
C ALA A 217 -23.31 22.41 -10.43
N GLU A 218 -23.02 21.48 -11.32
CA GLU A 218 -23.45 21.53 -12.72
C GLU A 218 -24.98 21.51 -12.80
N GLU A 219 -25.64 20.59 -12.09
CA GLU A 219 -27.10 20.53 -12.04
C GLU A 219 -27.72 21.83 -11.51
N LEU A 220 -27.16 22.41 -10.43
CA LEU A 220 -27.64 23.70 -9.92
C LEU A 220 -27.50 24.78 -10.99
N SER A 221 -26.36 24.87 -11.68
CA SER A 221 -26.14 25.90 -12.71
C SER A 221 -27.14 25.80 -13.88
N VAL A 222 -27.53 24.57 -14.26
CA VAL A 222 -28.58 24.32 -15.26
C VAL A 222 -29.92 24.84 -14.76
N VAL A 223 -30.26 24.55 -13.51
CA VAL A 223 -31.52 24.99 -12.87
C VAL A 223 -31.58 26.52 -12.72
N LEU A 224 -30.45 27.18 -12.48
CA LEU A 224 -30.35 28.65 -12.47
C LEU A 224 -30.47 29.26 -13.88
N GLY A 225 -30.43 28.44 -14.94
CA GLY A 225 -30.59 28.86 -16.33
C GLY A 225 -29.36 29.58 -16.90
N ASP A 226 -28.16 29.35 -16.35
CA ASP A 226 -26.95 30.04 -16.77
C ASP A 226 -26.00 29.18 -17.59
N SER A 227 -26.12 29.29 -18.92
CA SER A 227 -25.33 28.50 -19.87
C SER A 227 -23.81 28.74 -19.82
N ILE A 228 -23.36 29.87 -19.25
CA ILE A 228 -21.93 30.16 -19.12
C ILE A 228 -21.36 29.38 -17.94
N TYR A 229 -22.00 29.45 -16.77
CA TYR A 229 -21.57 28.71 -15.59
C TYR A 229 -21.73 27.21 -15.75
N THR A 230 -22.84 26.76 -16.37
CA THR A 230 -22.99 25.35 -16.72
C THR A 230 -21.81 24.87 -17.54
N ARG A 231 -21.47 25.54 -18.63
CA ARG A 231 -20.35 25.12 -19.48
C ARG A 231 -19.01 25.12 -18.73
N ALA A 232 -18.76 26.13 -17.90
CA ALA A 232 -17.54 26.21 -17.10
C ALA A 232 -17.42 25.06 -16.11
N ILE A 233 -18.51 24.73 -15.40
CA ILE A 233 -18.54 23.62 -14.44
C ILE A 233 -18.50 22.27 -15.16
N SER A 234 -19.21 22.10 -16.29
CA SER A 234 -19.14 20.90 -17.12
C SER A 234 -17.70 20.61 -17.58
N GLN A 235 -17.00 21.64 -18.04
CA GLN A 235 -15.60 21.50 -18.46
C GLN A 235 -14.70 21.11 -17.28
N LEU A 236 -14.83 21.82 -16.15
CA LEU A 236 -14.09 21.51 -14.93
C LEU A 236 -14.33 20.07 -14.46
N ARG A 237 -15.57 19.58 -14.56
CA ARG A 237 -15.95 18.22 -14.22
C ARG A 237 -15.32 17.20 -15.17
N LEU A 238 -15.30 17.45 -16.49
CA LEU A 238 -14.63 16.57 -17.45
C LEU A 238 -13.12 16.47 -17.19
N ASP A 239 -12.47 17.61 -16.92
CA ASP A 239 -11.04 17.66 -16.62
C ASP A 239 -10.72 16.93 -15.30
N ALA A 240 -11.55 17.14 -14.27
CA ALA A 240 -11.43 16.46 -12.98
C ALA A 240 -11.61 14.94 -13.13
N ARG A 241 -12.63 14.47 -13.86
CA ARG A 241 -12.86 13.04 -14.15
C ARG A 241 -11.68 12.39 -14.84
N SER A 242 -11.13 13.05 -15.86
CA SER A 242 -9.95 12.56 -16.57
C SER A 242 -8.77 12.39 -15.61
N THR A 243 -8.54 13.40 -14.77
CA THR A 243 -7.48 13.39 -13.75
C THR A 243 -7.69 12.27 -12.72
N PHE A 244 -8.92 12.09 -12.23
CA PHE A 244 -9.24 11.01 -11.28
C PHE A 244 -9.01 9.62 -11.89
N ALA A 245 -9.43 9.41 -13.14
CA ALA A 245 -9.25 8.15 -13.84
C ALA A 245 -7.76 7.85 -14.10
N GLU A 246 -6.96 8.86 -14.40
CA GLU A 246 -5.50 8.71 -14.51
C GLU A 246 -4.85 8.34 -13.17
N LEU A 247 -5.19 9.06 -12.09
CA LEU A 247 -4.69 8.74 -10.76
C LEU A 247 -5.10 7.33 -10.30
N ALA A 248 -6.33 6.92 -10.57
CA ALA A 248 -6.81 5.57 -10.25
C ALA A 248 -5.98 4.51 -10.97
N ARG A 249 -5.81 4.61 -12.29
CA ARG A 249 -5.00 3.67 -13.09
C ARG A 249 -3.55 3.61 -12.62
N ASN A 250 -2.95 4.76 -12.30
CA ASN A 250 -1.57 4.81 -11.81
C ASN A 250 -1.44 4.09 -10.45
N LYS A 251 -2.41 4.25 -9.55
CA LYS A 251 -2.42 3.53 -8.28
C LYS A 251 -2.61 2.02 -8.47
N GLU A 252 -3.53 1.61 -9.35
CA GLU A 252 -3.73 0.18 -9.70
C GLU A 252 -2.44 -0.43 -10.25
N PHE A 253 -1.73 0.28 -11.14
CA PHE A 253 -0.47 -0.17 -11.71
C PHE A 253 0.62 -0.34 -10.65
N ILE A 254 0.78 0.62 -9.75
CA ILE A 254 1.74 0.54 -8.63
C ILE A 254 1.41 -0.66 -7.73
N GLN A 255 0.13 -0.87 -7.44
CA GLN A 255 -0.32 -2.02 -6.65
C GLN A 255 0.04 -3.35 -7.33
N LEU A 256 -0.21 -3.49 -8.63
CA LEU A 256 0.10 -4.70 -9.38
C LEU A 256 1.61 -4.99 -9.42
N GLN A 257 2.44 -3.96 -9.61
CA GLN A 257 3.90 -4.12 -9.55
C GLN A 257 4.35 -4.62 -8.18
N LEU A 258 3.77 -4.07 -7.11
CA LEU A 258 4.10 -4.46 -5.75
C LEU A 258 3.69 -5.91 -5.47
N GLU A 259 2.48 -6.32 -5.86
CA GLU A 259 2.02 -7.70 -5.72
C GLU A 259 2.94 -8.68 -6.49
N THR A 260 3.41 -8.28 -7.68
CA THR A 260 4.33 -9.08 -8.48
C THR A 260 5.69 -9.22 -7.81
N ALA A 261 6.25 -8.13 -7.30
CA ALA A 261 7.51 -8.14 -6.57
C ALA A 261 7.42 -8.99 -5.28
N GLN A 262 6.30 -8.91 -4.56
CA GLN A 262 6.06 -9.71 -3.37
C GLN A 262 5.97 -11.21 -3.66
N LYS A 263 5.33 -11.60 -4.77
CA LYS A 263 5.28 -13.00 -5.20
C LYS A 263 6.68 -13.54 -5.51
N GLU A 264 7.49 -12.75 -6.21
CA GLU A 264 8.87 -13.15 -6.53
C GLU A 264 9.74 -13.28 -5.27
N ILE A 265 9.63 -12.34 -4.32
CA ILE A 265 10.32 -12.44 -3.02
C ILE A 265 9.89 -13.70 -2.27
N THR A 266 8.60 -14.01 -2.27
CA THR A 266 8.06 -15.20 -1.58
C THR A 266 8.61 -16.48 -2.20
N LYS A 267 8.67 -16.53 -3.53
CA LYS A 267 9.26 -17.66 -4.26
C LYS A 267 10.74 -17.83 -3.92
N GLN A 268 11.52 -16.75 -3.95
CA GLN A 268 12.95 -16.79 -3.63
C GLN A 268 13.21 -17.24 -2.19
N ARG A 269 12.37 -16.83 -1.23
CA ARG A 269 12.43 -17.31 0.15
C ARG A 269 12.20 -18.81 0.25
N ALA A 270 11.19 -19.35 -0.43
CA ALA A 270 10.92 -20.78 -0.44
C ALA A 270 12.08 -21.61 -1.05
N GLU A 271 12.69 -21.12 -2.13
CA GLU A 271 13.87 -21.77 -2.74
C GLU A 271 15.08 -21.77 -1.79
N LEU A 272 15.27 -20.68 -1.04
CA LEU A 272 16.33 -20.59 -0.02
C LEU A 272 16.07 -21.55 1.14
N ASP A 273 14.82 -21.61 1.65
CA ASP A 273 14.43 -22.51 2.73
C ASP A 273 14.63 -23.98 2.33
N GLU A 274 14.30 -24.35 1.10
CA GLU A 274 14.54 -25.70 0.57
C GLU A 274 16.03 -26.04 0.54
N LYS A 275 16.86 -25.09 0.08
CA LYS A 275 18.31 -25.25 0.02
C LYS A 275 18.94 -25.36 1.41
N GLU A 276 18.47 -24.56 2.37
CA GLU A 276 18.90 -24.65 3.77
C GLU A 276 18.57 -26.04 4.34
N GLN A 277 17.35 -26.51 4.12
CA GLN A 277 16.93 -27.82 4.61
C GLN A 277 17.73 -28.97 3.99
N GLU A 278 18.08 -28.92 2.70
CA GLU A 278 18.92 -29.96 2.09
C GLU A 278 20.36 -29.92 2.62
N ASN A 279 20.93 -28.73 2.85
CA ASN A 279 22.25 -28.60 3.48
C ASN A 279 22.26 -29.22 4.88
N LEU A 280 21.21 -28.97 5.69
CA LEU A 280 21.07 -29.59 7.01
C LEU A 280 20.98 -31.12 6.93
N ARG A 281 20.20 -31.66 5.98
CA ARG A 281 20.12 -33.12 5.76
C ARG A 281 21.46 -33.70 5.32
N GLN A 282 22.19 -33.02 4.45
CA GLN A 282 23.49 -33.46 3.98
C GLN A 282 24.50 -33.51 5.13
N MET A 283 24.56 -32.45 5.95
CA MET A 283 25.41 -32.40 7.13
C MET A 283 25.11 -33.55 8.11
N GLN A 284 23.82 -33.83 8.38
CA GLN A 284 23.41 -34.96 9.23
C GLN A 284 23.85 -36.31 8.65
N ARG A 285 23.69 -36.53 7.34
CA ARG A 285 24.12 -37.76 6.66
C ARG A 285 25.64 -37.94 6.75
N GLU A 286 26.40 -36.87 6.59
CA GLU A 286 27.85 -36.90 6.68
C GLU A 286 28.31 -37.20 8.11
N ASP A 287 27.73 -36.53 9.12
CA ASP A 287 28.02 -36.79 10.52
C ASP A 287 27.77 -38.26 10.91
N VAL A 288 26.64 -38.85 10.49
CA VAL A 288 26.35 -40.28 10.72
C VAL A 288 27.43 -41.18 10.08
N LYS A 289 27.89 -40.86 8.87
CA LYS A 289 28.97 -41.62 8.21
C LYS A 289 30.29 -41.47 8.96
N TYR A 290 30.62 -40.28 9.44
CA TYR A 290 31.83 -40.04 10.25
C TYR A 290 31.78 -40.81 11.57
N ARG A 291 30.66 -40.74 12.29
CA ARG A 291 30.45 -41.51 13.52
C ARG A 291 30.61 -43.01 13.30
N ALA A 292 29.98 -43.59 12.28
CA ALA A 292 30.11 -45.01 11.97
C ALA A 292 31.56 -45.43 11.66
N ARG A 293 32.31 -44.60 10.91
CA ARG A 293 33.73 -44.84 10.62
C ARG A 293 34.59 -44.77 11.88
N ALA A 294 34.36 -43.78 12.74
CA ALA A 294 35.05 -43.62 14.00
C ALA A 294 34.79 -44.82 14.94
N SER A 295 33.52 -45.22 15.09
CA SER A 295 33.12 -46.41 15.86
C SER A 295 33.80 -47.67 15.35
N LYS A 296 33.75 -47.95 14.04
CA LYS A 296 34.42 -49.13 13.45
C LYS A 296 35.94 -49.12 13.65
N LYS A 297 36.58 -47.94 13.62
CA LYS A 297 38.01 -47.80 13.91
C LYS A 297 38.29 -48.11 15.37
N LEU A 298 37.45 -47.61 16.29
CA LEU A 298 37.56 -47.85 17.72
C LEU A 298 37.32 -49.33 18.07
N GLU A 299 36.29 -49.97 17.52
CA GLU A 299 36.00 -51.40 17.69
C GLU A 299 37.21 -52.28 17.31
N LYS A 300 37.85 -52.00 16.18
CA LYS A 300 39.06 -52.72 15.77
C LYS A 300 40.19 -52.57 16.79
N ALA A 301 40.40 -51.36 17.31
CA ALA A 301 41.42 -51.13 18.33
C ALA A 301 41.10 -51.85 19.65
N LEU A 302 39.82 -51.89 20.04
CA LEU A 302 39.35 -52.62 21.23
C LEU A 302 39.52 -54.14 21.08
N HIS A 303 39.23 -54.71 19.91
CA HIS A 303 39.45 -56.14 19.63
C HIS A 303 40.93 -56.52 19.78
N VAL A 304 41.86 -55.72 19.24
CA VAL A 304 43.31 -55.95 19.41
C VAL A 304 43.70 -55.97 20.89
N LEU A 305 43.10 -55.09 21.71
CA LEU A 305 43.34 -55.03 23.14
C LEU A 305 42.77 -56.25 23.90
N GLY A 306 41.58 -56.71 23.49
CA GLY A 306 40.91 -57.91 23.98
C GLY A 306 41.69 -59.20 23.68
N ASP A 307 42.24 -59.30 22.46
CA ASP A 307 43.07 -60.43 22.05
C ASP A 307 44.39 -60.47 22.84
N LEU A 308 44.98 -59.30 23.16
CA LEU A 308 46.14 -59.19 24.05
C LEU A 308 45.85 -59.66 25.48
N THR A 309 44.66 -59.36 26.01
CA THR A 309 44.27 -59.76 27.37
C THR A 309 43.92 -61.25 27.47
N ILE A 310 43.45 -61.88 26.39
CA ILE A 310 43.29 -63.34 26.30
C ILE A 310 44.66 -64.03 26.16
N ALA A 311 45.57 -63.49 25.34
CA ALA A 311 46.94 -64.01 25.25
C ALA A 311 47.69 -63.94 26.59
N SER A 312 47.48 -62.87 27.38
CA SER A 312 48.05 -62.74 28.73
C SER A 312 47.42 -63.69 29.75
N LYS A 313 46.15 -64.08 29.60
CA LYS A 313 45.49 -65.08 30.48
C LYS A 313 45.88 -66.52 30.16
N ASN A 314 46.31 -66.82 28.93
CA ASN A 314 46.77 -68.15 28.53
C ASN A 314 48.17 -68.50 29.06
N GLU A 315 48.90 -67.51 29.59
CA GLU A 315 50.18 -67.70 30.28
C GLU A 315 50.06 -67.76 31.81
N ASN A 316 48.85 -67.67 32.39
CA ASN A 316 48.70 -67.70 33.85
C ASN A 316 47.61 -68.69 34.31
N THR A 317 47.85 -69.98 34.10
CA THR A 317 47.25 -71.05 34.91
C THR A 317 48.22 -71.39 36.03
N GLY A 318 48.05 -70.78 37.21
CA GLY A 318 48.88 -71.08 38.38
C GLY A 318 48.63 -70.17 39.59
N LEU A 319 47.78 -70.66 40.50
CA LEU A 319 47.73 -70.41 41.95
C LEU A 319 46.93 -69.19 42.51
N ASN A 320 45.73 -69.55 42.99
CA ASN A 320 45.16 -69.36 44.34
C ASN A 320 44.81 -67.98 44.95
N GLY A 321 43.61 -67.97 45.56
CA GLY A 321 43.23 -67.20 46.76
C GLY A 321 41.93 -66.40 46.58
N MET A 322 40.74 -66.90 47.00
CA MET A 322 40.04 -66.56 48.27
C MET A 322 39.86 -65.04 48.47
N ASP A 323 38.72 -64.45 48.86
CA ASP A 323 37.34 -64.84 49.18
C ASP A 323 36.56 -63.52 49.40
N SER A 324 35.23 -63.55 49.32
CA SER A 324 34.18 -62.68 49.94
C SER A 324 34.30 -61.13 49.89
N ASP A 325 33.24 -60.31 49.88
CA ASP A 325 31.79 -60.48 49.87
C ASP A 325 31.10 -59.14 49.51
N GLU A 326 29.83 -59.27 49.13
CA GLU A 326 28.68 -58.37 49.37
C GLU A 326 28.57 -56.93 48.78
N ALA A 327 27.64 -56.86 47.82
CA ALA A 327 26.31 -56.23 47.94
C ALA A 327 26.07 -54.75 47.53
N VAL A 328 25.30 -54.63 46.43
CA VAL A 328 24.08 -53.82 46.16
C VAL A 328 24.11 -52.35 46.65
N THR A 329 23.98 -51.35 45.77
CA THR A 329 22.67 -50.76 45.40
C THR A 329 22.85 -49.64 44.37
N ALA A 330 21.81 -49.45 43.56
CA ALA A 330 21.65 -48.43 42.54
C ALA A 330 21.61 -47.00 43.10
N SER A 331 21.98 -46.02 42.28
CA SER A 331 21.22 -44.77 42.16
C SER A 331 21.69 -43.96 40.95
N GLU A 332 20.70 -43.47 40.20
CA GLU A 332 20.76 -42.33 39.30
C GLU A 332 21.27 -41.07 40.03
N GLY A 333 21.78 -40.10 39.28
CA GLY A 333 22.05 -38.76 39.82
C GLY A 333 23.09 -37.97 39.02
N ASP A 334 22.59 -37.21 38.04
CA ASP A 334 22.98 -35.86 37.65
C ASP A 334 24.41 -35.37 37.98
N SER A 335 25.19 -35.07 36.94
CA SER A 335 26.26 -34.07 37.04
C SER A 335 25.89 -32.84 36.22
N GLU A 336 25.16 -31.94 36.86
CA GLU A 336 25.16 -30.52 36.55
C GLU A 336 26.52 -29.96 37.00
N PHE A 337 27.34 -29.47 36.06
CA PHE A 337 28.30 -28.43 36.37
C PHE A 337 28.56 -27.56 35.14
N ASP A 338 28.02 -26.35 35.24
CA ASP A 338 28.34 -25.19 34.43
C ASP A 338 29.84 -24.98 34.32
N HIS A 339 30.34 -24.86 33.09
CA HIS A 339 31.41 -23.93 32.79
C HIS A 339 31.07 -23.17 31.51
N ALA A 340 30.41 -22.03 31.71
CA ALA A 340 30.53 -20.91 30.82
C ALA A 340 32.02 -20.50 30.79
N GLU A 341 32.69 -20.72 29.66
CA GLU A 341 33.91 -19.98 29.35
C GLU A 341 33.64 -18.99 28.22
N GLN A 342 33.76 -17.75 28.65
CA GLN A 342 33.55 -16.51 27.97
C GLN A 342 34.90 -16.10 27.35
N PHE A 343 34.89 -15.86 26.05
CA PHE A 343 35.76 -14.96 25.27
C PHE A 343 37.27 -14.95 25.56
N GLU A 344 38.05 -15.26 24.52
CA GLU A 344 39.28 -14.51 24.26
C GLU A 344 39.33 -13.99 22.82
N ASP A 345 39.62 -12.71 22.77
CA ASP A 345 39.71 -11.79 21.66
C ASP A 345 40.96 -12.07 20.82
N CYS A 346 40.84 -12.03 19.49
CA CYS A 346 41.97 -11.88 18.58
C CYS A 346 41.54 -10.96 17.45
N SER A 347 41.54 -9.68 17.80
CA SER A 347 41.72 -8.54 16.91
C SER A 347 42.91 -8.70 15.96
N GLU A 348 42.72 -8.12 14.77
CA GLU A 348 43.75 -7.60 13.85
C GLU A 348 44.58 -8.63 13.06
N ALA A 349 44.96 -8.45 11.79
CA ALA A 349 44.87 -7.34 10.87
C ALA A 349 45.47 -7.80 9.52
N TRP A 350 45.03 -7.18 8.42
CA TRP A 350 45.74 -6.85 7.17
C TRP A 350 46.65 -7.90 6.50
N PHE A 351 46.47 -8.15 5.20
CA PHE A 351 47.56 -8.03 4.22
C PHE A 351 47.00 -7.92 2.77
N TYR A 352 47.22 -6.71 2.21
CA TYR A 352 47.41 -6.27 0.80
C TYR A 352 46.50 -6.76 -0.33
#